data_AF-A0A952YLA1-F1
#
_entry.id   AF-A0A952YLA1-F1
#
_cell.length_a   1.000
_cell.length_b   1.000
_cell.length_c   1.000
_cell.angle_alpha   90.00
_cell.angle_beta   90.00
_cell.angle_gamma   90.00
#
_symmetry.space_group_name_H-M   'P 1'
#
loop_
_entity.id
_entity.type
_entity.pdbx_description
1 polymer ?
#
loop_
_entity_poly.entity_id
_entity_poly.type
_entity_poly.pdbx_seq_one_letter_code
_entity_poly.pdbx_strand_id
1 'polypeptide(L)'
;MTLSEYFAEFQKAVDLDERYPMTSQVAAELAAGHSIGLSIDQMRAFLARRTAISSVAVALVSHTLSPEQIARIDMARTGGAVLPKDVIATDFSPEEIRPDMQSKVFGEGRQRSA
;
A
#
# COMPACT_ATOMS: atom_id res chain seq x y z
N MET A 1 -3.57 5.71 27.47
CA MET A 1 -2.34 5.89 26.67
C MET A 1 -2.39 7.26 26.01
N THR A 2 -1.39 8.09 26.26
CA THR A 2 -1.22 9.39 25.61
C THR A 2 -0.86 9.22 24.13
N LEU A 3 -0.96 10.28 23.33
CA LEU A 3 -0.59 10.23 21.91
C LEU A 3 0.90 9.88 21.73
N SER A 4 1.78 10.44 22.57
CA SER A 4 3.22 10.16 22.51
C SER A 4 3.54 8.70 22.86
N GLU A 5 2.90 8.14 23.88
CA GLU A 5 3.04 6.71 24.21
C GLU A 5 2.56 5.83 23.06
N TYR A 6 1.44 6.19 22.42
CA TYR A 6 0.89 5.46 21.28
C TYR A 6 1.86 5.41 20.10
N PHE A 7 2.51 6.53 19.79
CA PHE A 7 3.54 6.60 18.74
C PHE A 7 4.74 5.71 19.07
N ALA A 8 5.25 5.79 20.30
CA ALA A 8 6.40 4.99 20.73
C ALA A 8 6.10 3.48 20.69
N GLU A 9 4.93 3.07 21.18
CA GLU A 9 4.49 1.67 21.13
C GLU A 9 4.30 1.19 19.69
N PHE A 10 3.75 2.04 18.81
CA PHE A 10 3.64 1.70 17.39
C PHE A 10 5.01 1.52 16.75
N GLN A 11 5.95 2.44 16.96
CA GLN A 11 7.31 2.36 16.42
C GLN A 11 8.01 1.07 16.83
N LYS A 12 7.93 0.68 18.10
CA LYS A 12 8.43 -0.61 18.59
C LYS A 12 7.74 -1.78 17.88
N ALA A 13 6.42 -1.73 17.73
CA ALA A 13 5.64 -2.82 17.14
C ALA A 13 5.93 -3.05 15.64
N VAL A 14 6.48 -2.06 14.94
CA VAL A 14 6.90 -2.16 13.53
C VAL A 14 8.42 -2.15 13.34
N ASP A 15 9.19 -2.24 14.43
CA ASP A 15 10.66 -2.19 14.44
C ASP A 15 11.23 -0.99 13.68
N LEU A 16 10.59 0.18 13.85
CA LEU A 16 11.07 1.42 13.24
C LEU A 16 12.13 2.06 14.13
N ASP A 17 13.33 2.23 13.59
CA ASP A 17 14.43 2.93 14.27
C ASP A 17 14.03 4.38 14.59
N GLU A 18 14.12 4.72 15.88
CA GLU A 18 13.72 6.02 16.44
C GLU A 18 14.45 7.22 15.81
N ARG A 19 15.61 6.98 15.17
CA ARG A 19 16.35 8.01 14.43
C ARG A 19 15.66 8.42 13.13
N TYR A 20 14.76 7.60 12.60
CA TYR A 20 14.04 7.87 11.36
C TYR A 20 12.62 8.33 11.67
N PRO A 21 12.33 9.63 11.51
CA PRO A 21 10.99 10.13 11.74
C PRO A 21 10.02 9.56 10.71
N MET A 22 8.80 9.27 11.17
CA MET A 22 7.70 8.91 10.29
C MET A 22 7.34 10.07 9.37
N THR A 23 6.84 9.76 8.17
CA THR A 23 6.32 10.80 7.28
C THR A 23 5.10 11.48 7.90
N SER A 24 4.84 12.73 7.51
CA SER A 24 3.70 13.49 8.02
C SER A 24 2.36 12.80 7.80
N GLN A 25 2.21 12.05 6.69
CA GLN A 25 1.00 11.27 6.42
C GLN A 25 0.82 10.13 7.42
N VAL A 26 1.85 9.32 7.67
CA VAL A 26 1.78 8.20 8.63
C VAL A 26 1.55 8.73 10.05
N ALA A 27 2.20 9.84 10.42
CA ALA A 27 1.96 10.49 11.70
C ALA A 27 0.51 10.98 11.85
N ALA A 28 -0.06 11.61 10.81
CA ALA A 28 -1.45 12.04 10.84
C ALA A 28 -2.43 10.86 10.96
N GLU A 29 -2.14 9.74 10.28
CA GLU A 29 -2.92 8.50 10.37
C GLU A 29 -2.86 7.89 11.77
N LEU A 30 -1.68 7.85 12.39
CA LEU A 30 -1.50 7.40 13.77
C LEU A 30 -2.29 8.24 14.76
N ALA A 31 -2.25 9.57 14.62
CA ALA A 31 -3.01 10.47 15.47
C ALA A 31 -4.52 10.32 15.30
N ALA A 32 -4.99 10.12 14.06
CA ALA A 32 -6.39 9.85 13.77
C ALA A 32 -6.86 8.50 14.35
N GLY A 33 -6.04 7.45 14.25
CA GLY A 33 -6.39 6.17 14.86
C GLY A 33 -6.38 6.20 16.38
N HIS A 34 -5.44 6.93 16.99
CA HIS A 34 -5.44 7.17 18.44
C HIS A 34 -6.72 7.88 18.89
N SER A 35 -7.15 8.93 18.16
CA SER A 35 -8.34 9.71 18.54
C SER A 35 -9.65 8.92 18.45
N ILE A 36 -9.72 7.90 17.60
CA ILE A 36 -10.86 6.98 17.50
C ILE A 36 -10.67 5.67 18.29
N GLY A 37 -9.57 5.54 19.04
CA GLY A 37 -9.33 4.42 19.94
C GLY A 37 -8.86 3.12 19.28
N LEU A 38 -8.20 3.16 18.11
CA LEU A 38 -7.58 1.97 17.51
C LEU A 38 -6.44 1.46 18.39
N SER A 39 -6.41 0.16 18.66
CA SER A 39 -5.24 -0.52 19.23
C SER A 39 -4.04 -0.49 18.28
N ILE A 40 -2.84 -0.77 18.81
CA ILE A 40 -1.61 -0.85 18.02
C ILE A 40 -1.72 -1.92 16.92
N ASP A 41 -2.31 -3.08 17.23
CA ASP A 41 -2.50 -4.15 16.24
C ASP A 41 -3.47 -3.75 15.13
N GLN A 42 -4.57 -3.07 15.47
CA GLN A 42 -5.53 -2.54 14.49
C GLN A 42 -4.88 -1.49 13.59
N MET A 43 -4.08 -0.59 14.16
CA MET A 43 -3.34 0.42 13.41
C MET A 43 -2.29 -0.21 12.49
N ARG A 44 -1.55 -1.20 12.97
CA ARG A 44 -0.59 -1.95 12.16
C ARG A 44 -1.29 -2.63 10.98
N ALA A 45 -2.43 -3.27 11.21
CA ALA A 45 -3.22 -3.87 10.15
C ALA A 45 -3.74 -2.83 9.15
N PHE A 46 -4.22 -1.69 9.63
CA PHE A 46 -4.69 -0.57 8.80
C PHE A 46 -3.57 -0.04 7.90
N LEU A 47 -2.40 0.29 8.46
CA LEU A 47 -1.27 0.82 7.71
C LEU A 47 -0.65 -0.21 6.76
N ALA A 48 -0.61 -1.49 7.15
CA ALA A 48 -0.19 -2.57 6.26
C ALA A 48 -1.10 -2.66 5.04
N ARG A 49 -2.43 -2.66 5.24
CA ARG A 49 -3.41 -2.68 4.14
C ARG A 49 -3.29 -1.43 3.25
N ARG A 50 -3.20 -0.25 3.86
CA ARG A 50 -3.00 1.01 3.12
C ARG A 50 -1.75 0.94 2.24
N THR A 51 -0.63 0.47 2.78
CA THR A 51 0.64 0.31 2.06
C THR A 51 0.54 -0.69 0.92
N ALA A 52 -0.17 -1.80 1.14
CA ALA A 52 -0.43 -2.81 0.13
C ALA A 52 -1.22 -2.26 -1.07
N ILE A 53 -2.12 -1.30 -0.84
CA ILE A 53 -2.91 -0.61 -1.87
C ILE A 53 -2.07 0.51 -2.54
N SER A 54 -1.45 1.39 -1.75
CA SER A 54 -0.74 2.57 -2.28
C SER A 54 0.50 2.19 -3.09
N SER A 55 1.16 1.08 -2.76
CA SER A 55 2.28 0.53 -3.54
C SER A 55 1.89 0.09 -4.95
N VAL A 56 0.63 -0.30 -5.16
CA VAL A 56 0.08 -0.60 -6.49
C VAL A 56 -0.38 0.68 -7.19
N ALA A 57 -1.06 1.56 -6.46
CA ALA A 57 -1.58 2.83 -6.98
C ALA A 57 -0.51 3.68 -7.67
N VAL A 58 0.72 3.67 -7.14
CA VAL A 58 1.86 4.39 -7.72
C VAL A 58 2.16 3.99 -9.16
N ALA A 59 1.78 2.81 -9.64
CA ALA A 59 2.05 2.39 -11.01
C ALA A 59 0.91 2.70 -12.00
N LEU A 60 -0.26 3.11 -11.51
CA LEU A 60 -1.43 3.34 -12.34
C LEU A 60 -1.42 4.74 -12.98
N VAL A 61 -2.05 4.86 -14.14
CA VAL A 61 -2.23 6.15 -14.84
C VAL A 61 -3.10 7.10 -14.01
N SER A 62 -4.15 6.55 -13.39
CA SER A 62 -5.03 7.32 -12.51
C SER A 62 -4.34 7.67 -11.19
N HIS A 63 -4.49 8.91 -10.75
CA HIS A 63 -4.05 9.37 -9.43
C HIS A 63 -5.05 9.02 -8.31
N THR A 64 -6.17 8.39 -8.65
CA THR A 64 -7.19 7.93 -7.71
C THR A 64 -7.49 6.46 -7.94
N LEU A 65 -7.86 5.77 -6.87
CA LEU A 65 -8.34 4.39 -6.91
C LEU A 65 -9.85 4.36 -6.69
N SER A 66 -10.55 3.61 -7.54
CA SER A 66 -11.95 3.25 -7.30
C SER A 66 -12.07 2.05 -6.35
N PRO A 67 -13.22 1.85 -5.70
CA PRO A 67 -13.49 0.64 -4.91
C PRO A 67 -13.26 -0.65 -5.70
N GLU A 68 -13.59 -0.68 -6.99
CA GLU A 68 -13.40 -1.83 -7.88
C GLU A 68 -11.91 -2.13 -8.10
N GLN A 69 -11.08 -1.09 -8.25
CA GLN A 69 -9.63 -1.27 -8.36
C GLN A 69 -9.01 -1.77 -7.05
N ILE A 70 -9.52 -1.32 -5.90
CA ILE A 70 -9.12 -1.85 -4.59
C ILE A 70 -9.52 -3.32 -4.46
N ALA A 71 -10.72 -3.69 -4.89
CA ALA A 71 -11.18 -5.08 -4.88
C ALA A 71 -10.29 -5.99 -5.75
N ARG A 72 -9.88 -5.52 -6.93
CA ARG A 72 -8.90 -6.22 -7.79
C ARG A 72 -7.57 -6.45 -7.08
N ILE A 73 -7.04 -5.43 -6.38
CA ILE A 73 -5.81 -5.57 -5.58
C ILE A 73 -5.99 -6.65 -4.50
N ASP A 74 -7.11 -6.63 -3.77
CA ASP A 74 -7.39 -7.59 -2.71
C ASP A 74 -7.55 -9.02 -3.26
N MET A 75 -8.16 -9.17 -4.44
CA MET A 75 -8.29 -10.46 -5.14
C MET A 75 -6.92 -11.02 -5.58
N ALA A 76 -6.08 -10.22 -6.25
CA ALA A 76 -4.75 -10.65 -6.67
C ALA A 76 -3.91 -11.16 -5.49
N ARG A 77 -3.97 -10.45 -4.36
CA ARG A 77 -3.24 -10.81 -3.13
C ARG A 77 -3.76 -12.10 -2.51
N THR A 78 -5.08 -12.28 -2.48
CA THR A 78 -5.69 -13.54 -2.03
C THR A 78 -5.31 -14.71 -2.96
N GLY A 79 -5.08 -14.43 -4.25
CA GLY A 79 -4.53 -15.37 -5.22
C GLY A 79 -3.03 -15.66 -5.08
N GLY A 80 -2.34 -15.05 -4.11
CA GLY A 80 -0.93 -15.29 -3.81
C GLY A 80 0.05 -14.25 -4.35
N ALA A 81 -0.42 -13.16 -4.98
CA ALA A 81 0.46 -12.09 -5.43
C ALA A 81 1.01 -11.29 -4.24
N VAL A 82 2.32 -11.40 -3.99
CA VAL A 82 2.98 -10.72 -2.87
C VAL A 82 3.47 -9.33 -3.28
N LEU A 83 4.20 -9.24 -4.39
CA LEU A 83 4.84 -8.00 -4.83
C LEU A 83 3.86 -7.12 -5.61
N PRO A 84 3.97 -5.78 -5.54
CA PRO A 84 3.08 -4.87 -6.26
C PRO A 84 3.05 -5.13 -7.77
N LYS A 85 4.20 -5.42 -8.39
CA LYS A 85 4.28 -5.74 -9.82
C LYS A 85 3.48 -6.99 -10.20
N ASP A 86 3.41 -7.98 -9.31
CA ASP A 86 2.71 -9.24 -9.57
C ASP A 86 1.20 -9.02 -9.44
N VAL A 87 0.78 -8.17 -8.49
CA VAL A 87 -0.62 -7.72 -8.36
C VAL A 87 -1.06 -6.99 -9.62
N ILE A 88 -0.25 -6.04 -10.08
CA ILE A 88 -0.54 -5.27 -11.30
C ILE A 88 -0.61 -6.20 -12.52
N ALA A 89 0.37 -7.09 -12.69
CA ALA A 89 0.42 -8.00 -13.83
C ALA A 89 -0.72 -9.03 -13.88
N THR A 90 -1.33 -9.34 -12.72
CA THR A 90 -2.43 -10.30 -12.62
C THR A 90 -3.75 -9.66 -13.02
N ASP A 91 -4.04 -8.47 -12.51
CA ASP A 91 -5.40 -7.93 -12.54
C ASP A 91 -5.53 -6.60 -13.27
N PHE A 92 -4.47 -5.96 -13.76
CA PHE A 92 -4.51 -4.66 -14.46
C PHE A 92 -4.04 -4.75 -15.91
N SER A 93 -4.71 -4.00 -16.79
CA SER A 93 -4.34 -3.92 -18.20
C SER A 93 -3.19 -2.94 -18.44
N PRO A 94 -2.39 -3.11 -19.52
CA PRO A 94 -1.30 -2.18 -19.85
C PRO A 94 -1.74 -0.72 -19.96
N GLU A 95 -2.95 -0.47 -20.46
CA GLU A 95 -3.52 0.88 -20.64
C GLU A 95 -3.78 1.59 -19.30
N GLU A 96 -4.01 0.82 -18.23
CA GLU A 96 -4.23 1.34 -16.88
C GLU A 96 -2.92 1.69 -16.16
N ILE A 97 -1.77 1.30 -16.72
CA ILE A 97 -0.44 1.39 -16.10
C ILE A 97 0.36 2.50 -16.79
N ARG A 98 1.04 3.33 -15.99
CA ARG A 98 1.86 4.41 -16.53
C ARG A 98 2.91 3.85 -17.50
N PRO A 99 3.14 4.49 -18.66
CA PRO A 99 4.08 3.98 -19.67
C PRO A 99 5.48 3.69 -19.12
N ASP A 100 5.98 4.50 -18.18
CA ASP A 100 7.31 4.33 -17.56
C ASP A 100 7.40 3.11 -16.61
N MET A 101 6.26 2.54 -16.22
CA MET A 101 6.17 1.41 -15.31
C MET A 101 5.84 0.09 -16.02
N GLN A 102 5.35 0.12 -17.27
CA GLN A 102 4.93 -1.08 -17.99
C GLN A 102 6.06 -2.10 -18.15
N SER A 103 7.28 -1.66 -18.52
CA SER A 103 8.44 -2.56 -18.65
C SER A 103 8.86 -3.19 -17.31
N LYS A 104 8.65 -2.49 -16.19
CA LYS A 104 8.94 -3.00 -14.84
C LYS A 104 7.91 -4.02 -14.36
N VAL A 105 6.68 -3.94 -14.87
CA VAL A 105 5.58 -4.84 -14.53
C VAL A 105 5.59 -6.09 -15.42
N PHE A 106 5.74 -5.92 -16.74
CA PHE A 106 5.58 -7.01 -17.71
C PHE A 106 6.90 -7.56 -18.28
N GLY A 107 8.02 -6.89 -18.03
CA GLY A 107 9.31 -7.16 -18.67
C GLY A 107 9.40 -6.60 -20.10
N GLU A 108 10.63 -6.39 -20.59
CA GLU A 108 10.86 -6.14 -22.01
C GLU A 108 10.47 -7.40 -22.81
N GLY A 109 9.31 -7.41 -23.48
CA GLY A 109 8.94 -8.48 -24.42
C GLY A 109 7.60 -9.19 -24.19
N ARG A 110 6.77 -8.82 -23.21
CA ARG A 110 5.36 -9.26 -23.19
C ARG A 110 4.43 -8.25 -23.85
N GLN A 111 4.71 -7.89 -25.10
CA GLN A 111 3.62 -7.54 -26.02
C GLN A 111 2.97 -8.85 -26.44
N ARG A 112 1.92 -9.28 -25.73
CA ARG A 112 1.09 -10.38 -26.21
C ARG A 112 0.37 -9.89 -27.46
N SER A 113 0.68 -10.55 -28.58
CA SER A 113 0.03 -10.37 -29.88
C SER A 113 -1.49 -10.33 -29.71
N ALA A 114 -2.10 -9.34 -30.36
CA ALA A 114 -3.52 -9.30 -30.64
C ALA A 114 -3.94 -10.51 -31.49
#